data_AF-A0A7C6DX67-F1
#
_entry.id   AF-A0A7C6DX67-F1
#
_cell.length_a   1.000
_cell.length_b   1.000
_cell.length_c   1.000
_cell.angle_alpha   90.00
_cell.angle_beta   90.00
_cell.angle_gamma   90.00
#
_symmetry.space_group_name_H-M   'P 1'
#
loop_
_entity.id
_entity.type
_entity.pdbx_description
1 polymer ?
#
loop_
_entity_poly.entity_id
_entity_poly.type
_entity_poly.pdbx_seq_one_letter_code
_entity_poly.pdbx_strand_id
1 'polypeptide(L)'
;MKKRFISLFSMAIMTTALGLTANAQDVKQDAPVPPAPEKKAEKPLRKGFGGAEGFRRGKMHGRKMARMRYLHGINLSDEQKQQIRAILQANRPSPEQMELLRGLIAAKRNGTITPEQQEELRRIRESARERAQSIHTQIRAILTEEQRAEIERRKQEMRERMKNRQNGPFRGKRMEKPDKPVVNN
;
A
#
# COMPACT_ATOMS: atom_id res chain seq x y z
N MET A 1 37.86 -26.29 26.11
CA MET A 1 38.03 -24.98 26.80
C MET A 1 38.23 -23.88 25.76
N LYS A 2 37.76 -22.66 26.07
CA LYS A 2 37.93 -21.37 25.36
C LYS A 2 36.76 -20.97 24.45
N LYS A 3 36.22 -19.74 24.48
CA LYS A 3 36.17 -18.62 25.45
C LYS A 3 34.90 -17.84 25.06
N ARG A 4 34.09 -17.44 26.06
CA ARG A 4 32.94 -16.54 25.87
C ARG A 4 33.47 -15.10 25.73
N PHE A 5 33.17 -14.41 24.64
CA PHE A 5 33.42 -12.98 24.52
C PHE A 5 32.16 -12.21 24.92
N ILE A 6 32.22 -11.64 26.12
CA ILE A 6 31.31 -10.64 26.64
C ILE A 6 31.67 -9.34 25.91
N SER A 7 30.77 -8.83 25.06
CA SER A 7 30.93 -7.52 24.42
C SER A 7 29.99 -6.53 25.11
N LEU A 8 30.60 -5.59 25.83
CA LEU A 8 29.98 -4.50 26.58
C LEU A 8 29.38 -3.47 25.60
N PHE A 9 28.05 -3.33 25.62
CA PHE A 9 27.38 -2.22 24.95
C PHE A 9 27.30 -1.03 25.94
N SER A 10 28.21 -0.07 25.77
CA SER A 10 28.14 1.24 26.43
C SER A 10 27.23 2.15 25.62
N MET A 11 25.97 2.31 26.08
CA MET A 11 24.98 3.17 25.45
C MET A 11 25.05 4.57 26.05
N ALA A 12 25.69 5.52 25.35
CA ALA A 12 25.61 6.94 25.67
C ALA A 12 24.39 7.54 24.96
N ILE A 13 23.37 7.93 25.73
CA ILE A 13 22.19 8.66 25.23
C ILE A 13 22.47 10.14 25.40
N MET A 14 22.67 10.85 24.28
CA MET A 14 22.80 12.29 24.25
C MET A 14 21.44 12.91 23.91
N THR A 15 20.79 13.50 24.91
CA THR A 15 19.52 14.23 24.78
C THR A 15 19.79 15.65 24.32
N THR A 16 19.29 16.01 23.14
CA THR A 16 19.16 17.41 22.71
C THR A 16 17.68 17.79 22.63
N ALA A 17 17.30 18.74 23.48
CA ALA A 17 16.02 19.46 23.43
C ALA A 17 16.26 20.85 22.81
N LEU A 18 15.30 21.36 22.03
CA LEU A 18 15.04 22.75 21.59
C LEU A 18 14.31 22.68 20.25
N GLY A 19 13.22 23.39 19.93
CA GLY A 19 12.45 24.43 20.61
C GLY A 19 11.27 24.77 19.69
N LEU A 20 10.15 25.18 20.29
CA LEU A 20 8.89 25.53 19.61
C LEU A 20 8.96 26.91 18.94
N THR A 21 8.32 27.07 17.78
CA THR A 21 7.75 28.36 17.38
C THR A 21 6.32 28.17 16.86
N ALA A 22 5.40 28.85 17.53
CA ALA A 22 4.04 29.08 17.11
C ALA A 22 4.01 30.32 16.21
N ASN A 23 3.23 30.29 15.13
CA ASN A 23 2.79 31.50 14.44
C ASN A 23 1.28 31.57 14.53
N ALA A 24 0.82 32.53 15.33
CA ALA A 24 -0.54 33.04 15.39
C ALA A 24 -0.56 34.35 14.61
N GLN A 25 -1.52 34.49 13.70
CA GLN A 25 -2.02 35.71 13.06
C GLN A 25 -3.10 35.24 12.06
N ASP A 26 -4.25 35.85 11.87
CA ASP A 26 -4.91 37.00 12.49
C ASP A 26 -6.32 37.10 11.84
N VAL A 27 -7.16 38.00 12.37
CA VAL A 27 -8.34 38.63 11.75
C VAL A 27 -9.72 37.94 11.87
N LYS A 28 -10.54 38.57 12.73
CA LYS A 28 -12.01 38.59 12.75
C LYS A 28 -12.57 39.44 11.59
N GLN A 29 -13.72 39.08 11.02
CA GLN A 29 -14.77 40.06 10.71
C GLN A 29 -16.12 39.43 10.34
N ASP A 30 -17.17 40.06 10.85
CA ASP A 30 -18.59 39.69 10.85
C ASP A 30 -19.34 39.97 9.53
N ALA A 31 -20.33 39.09 9.29
CA ALA A 31 -21.66 39.30 8.66
C ALA A 31 -21.78 39.57 7.14
N PRO A 32 -22.96 39.36 6.49
CA PRO A 32 -24.23 38.75 6.93
C PRO A 32 -24.75 37.61 6.02
N VAL A 33 -25.76 36.88 6.51
CA VAL A 33 -26.53 35.83 5.83
C VAL A 33 -27.55 36.42 4.83
N PRO A 34 -27.69 35.84 3.62
CA PRO A 34 -28.92 35.87 2.83
C PRO A 34 -29.58 34.47 2.71
N PRO A 35 -30.87 34.41 2.31
CA PRO A 35 -31.85 33.42 2.78
C PRO A 35 -31.91 32.07 2.03
N ALA A 36 -32.77 31.21 2.58
CA ALA A 36 -33.11 29.81 2.32
C ALA A 36 -33.32 29.36 0.84
N PRO A 37 -33.27 28.03 0.57
CA PRO A 37 -32.94 27.46 -0.73
C PRO A 37 -34.17 27.23 -1.62
N GLU A 38 -34.13 27.74 -2.86
CA GLU A 38 -35.11 27.39 -3.87
C GLU A 38 -34.62 26.26 -4.79
N LYS A 39 -35.48 25.25 -4.88
CA LYS A 39 -35.79 24.41 -6.06
C LYS A 39 -34.74 23.38 -6.50
N LYS A 40 -35.05 22.15 -6.11
CA LYS A 40 -34.60 20.88 -6.69
C LYS A 40 -34.71 20.94 -8.22
N ALA A 41 -33.59 21.06 -8.92
CA ALA A 41 -33.48 20.67 -10.31
C ALA A 41 -33.30 19.15 -10.35
N GLU A 42 -34.37 18.45 -10.71
CA GLU A 42 -34.36 17.03 -11.05
C GLU A 42 -33.38 16.79 -12.20
N LYS A 43 -32.32 16.01 -11.93
CA LYS A 43 -31.44 15.52 -12.99
C LYS A 43 -32.18 14.41 -13.72
N PRO A 44 -32.32 14.46 -15.06
CA PRO A 44 -32.92 13.36 -15.79
C PRO A 44 -32.07 12.11 -15.58
N LEU A 45 -32.72 11.02 -15.17
CA LEU A 45 -32.19 9.67 -15.21
C LEU A 45 -31.72 9.39 -16.64
N ARG A 46 -30.43 9.61 -16.89
CA ARG A 46 -29.74 9.09 -18.07
C ARG A 46 -29.74 7.57 -17.96
N LYS A 47 -30.76 6.97 -18.54
CA LYS A 47 -30.80 5.56 -18.95
C LYS A 47 -29.77 5.39 -20.07
N GLY A 48 -28.50 5.33 -19.64
CA GLY A 48 -27.33 5.14 -20.47
C GLY A 48 -27.08 3.65 -20.66
N PHE A 49 -27.25 3.22 -21.90
CA PHE A 49 -26.88 1.95 -22.50
C PHE A 49 -25.54 1.40 -21.99
N GLY A 50 -25.50 0.09 -21.74
CA GLY A 50 -24.33 -0.64 -21.29
C GLY A 50 -23.07 -0.37 -22.11
N GLY A 51 -22.03 0.13 -21.44
CA GLY A 51 -20.74 0.39 -22.06
C GLY A 51 -19.66 0.56 -20.99
N ALA A 52 -18.93 -0.52 -20.72
CA ALA A 52 -17.57 -0.47 -20.17
C ALA A 52 -17.33 0.26 -18.82
N GLU A 53 -18.32 0.36 -17.94
CA GLU A 53 -18.17 0.98 -16.61
C GLU A 53 -17.79 -0.02 -15.50
N GLY A 54 -16.90 -0.97 -15.82
CA GLY A 54 -16.42 -2.00 -14.87
C GLY A 54 -15.01 -1.81 -14.33
N PHE A 55 -14.21 -0.90 -14.90
CA PHE A 55 -12.75 -0.88 -14.67
C PHE A 55 -12.17 0.42 -14.09
N ARG A 56 -12.98 1.42 -13.75
CA ARG A 56 -12.47 2.73 -13.26
C ARG A 56 -12.81 3.09 -11.81
N ARG A 57 -13.46 2.20 -11.04
CA ARG A 57 -13.80 2.45 -9.62
C ARG A 57 -13.26 1.42 -8.64
N GLY A 58 -12.20 0.71 -9.01
CA GLY A 58 -11.35 -0.02 -8.06
C GLY A 58 -10.42 0.95 -7.32
N LYS A 59 -11.03 1.80 -6.48
CA LYS A 59 -10.37 2.73 -5.55
C LYS A 59 -9.11 2.05 -4.98
N MET A 60 -8.00 2.78 -5.03
CA MET A 60 -6.68 2.44 -4.51
C MET A 60 -6.63 2.19 -2.97
N HIS A 61 -7.67 1.65 -2.35
CA HIS A 61 -7.74 1.38 -0.92
C HIS A 61 -7.04 0.08 -0.50
N GLY A 62 -6.51 -0.71 -1.45
CA GLY A 62 -5.80 -1.96 -1.16
C GLY A 62 -4.35 -1.82 -0.71
N ARG A 63 -3.71 -0.65 -0.85
CA ARG A 63 -2.27 -0.51 -0.58
C ARG A 63 -1.90 -0.56 0.90
N LYS A 64 -2.79 -0.11 1.79
CA LYS A 64 -2.57 -0.20 3.24
C LYS A 64 -2.83 -1.63 3.76
N MET A 65 -3.76 -2.35 3.13
CA MET A 65 -4.13 -3.74 3.49
C MET A 65 -3.21 -4.81 2.89
N ALA A 66 -2.44 -4.49 1.84
CA ALA A 66 -1.56 -5.46 1.20
C ALA A 66 -0.44 -5.97 2.14
N ARG A 67 0.03 -5.15 3.09
CA ARG A 67 1.16 -5.50 3.96
C ARG A 67 0.84 -6.53 5.05
N MET A 68 -0.44 -6.69 5.42
CA MET A 68 -0.88 -7.59 6.49
C MET A 68 -1.74 -8.73 5.99
N ARG A 69 -1.84 -8.89 4.67
CA ARG A 69 -2.77 -9.85 4.06
C ARG A 69 -2.45 -11.30 4.43
N TYR A 70 -1.20 -11.60 4.80
CA TYR A 70 -0.77 -12.94 5.19
C TYR A 70 -1.12 -13.31 6.63
N LEU A 71 -1.33 -12.33 7.52
CA LEU A 71 -1.81 -12.55 8.90
C LEU A 71 -3.33 -12.44 9.02
N HIS A 72 -4.01 -12.13 7.93
CA HIS A 72 -5.44 -11.87 7.94
C HIS A 72 -6.21 -13.12 8.34
N GLY A 73 -6.96 -13.03 9.44
CA GLY A 73 -7.79 -14.11 9.98
C GLY A 73 -7.03 -15.16 10.79
N ILE A 74 -5.77 -14.90 11.18
CA ILE A 74 -5.11 -15.64 12.25
C ILE A 74 -5.53 -15.00 13.57
N ASN A 75 -5.89 -15.81 14.56
CA ASN A 75 -6.22 -15.32 15.91
C ASN A 75 -4.94 -14.89 16.62
N LEU A 76 -4.62 -13.60 16.56
CA LEU A 76 -3.48 -12.99 17.24
C LEU A 76 -3.91 -12.48 18.62
N SER A 77 -3.08 -12.70 19.64
CA SER A 77 -3.27 -12.04 20.94
C SER A 77 -3.06 -10.53 20.81
N ASP A 78 -3.55 -9.76 21.78
CA ASP A 78 -3.37 -8.31 21.74
C ASP A 78 -1.91 -7.89 21.90
N GLU A 79 -1.14 -8.64 22.69
CA GLU A 79 0.32 -8.48 22.79
C GLU A 79 1.01 -8.73 21.45
N GLN A 80 0.67 -9.81 20.75
CA GLN A 80 1.22 -10.11 19.41
C GLN A 80 0.87 -8.98 18.42
N LYS A 81 -0.37 -8.48 18.44
CA LYS A 81 -0.79 -7.35 17.60
C LYS A 81 0.03 -6.09 17.88
N GLN A 82 0.30 -5.77 19.15
CA GLN A 82 1.11 -4.62 19.54
C GLN A 82 2.56 -4.77 19.07
N GLN A 83 3.16 -5.94 19.27
CA GLN A 83 4.52 -6.23 18.81
C GLN A 83 4.63 -6.13 17.28
N ILE A 84 3.66 -6.69 16.54
CA ILE A 84 3.62 -6.58 15.08
C ILE A 84 3.48 -5.12 14.64
N ARG A 85 2.64 -4.32 15.32
CA ARG A 85 2.53 -2.87 15.02
C ARG A 85 3.86 -2.16 15.25
N ALA A 86 4.57 -2.46 16.33
CA ALA A 86 5.88 -1.88 16.62
C ALA A 86 6.90 -2.23 15.53
N ILE A 87 6.97 -3.50 15.10
CA ILE A 87 7.83 -3.94 14.00
C ILE A 87 7.53 -3.16 12.71
N LEU A 88 6.24 -3.01 12.37
CA LEU A 88 5.82 -2.29 11.17
C LEU A 88 6.11 -0.80 11.22
N GLN A 89 6.00 -0.19 12.40
CA GLN A 89 6.32 1.23 12.61
C GLN A 89 7.82 1.47 12.51
N ALA A 90 8.63 0.63 13.17
CA ALA A 90 10.10 0.73 13.14
C ALA A 90 10.67 0.56 11.72
N ASN A 91 10.03 -0.25 10.87
CA ASN A 91 10.48 -0.50 9.50
C ASN A 91 9.78 0.38 8.44
N ARG A 92 9.05 1.41 8.86
CA ARG A 92 8.33 2.28 7.92
C ARG A 92 9.33 3.13 7.11
N PRO A 93 9.19 3.21 5.77
CA PRO A 93 10.00 4.15 4.98
C PRO A 93 9.77 5.59 5.41
N SER A 94 10.82 6.41 5.31
CA SER A 94 10.73 7.85 5.58
C SER A 94 9.76 8.54 4.60
N PRO A 95 9.19 9.71 4.97
CA PRO A 95 8.35 10.49 4.08
C PRO A 95 9.06 10.83 2.76
N GLU A 96 10.33 11.23 2.83
CA GLU A 96 11.18 11.55 1.67
C GLU A 96 11.33 10.35 0.72
N GLN A 97 11.66 9.17 1.25
CA GLN A 97 11.74 7.94 0.45
C GLN A 97 10.40 7.62 -0.25
N MET A 98 9.29 7.92 0.41
CA MET A 98 7.95 7.70 -0.15
C MET A 98 7.61 8.71 -1.24
N GLU A 99 8.04 9.96 -1.12
CA GLU A 99 7.86 11.01 -2.13
C GLU A 99 8.71 10.74 -3.37
N LEU A 100 9.99 10.40 -3.16
CA LEU A 100 10.89 9.95 -4.21
C LEU A 100 10.30 8.77 -4.98
N LEU A 101 9.86 7.73 -4.27
CA LEU A 101 9.22 6.56 -4.90
C LEU A 101 7.97 6.94 -5.69
N ARG A 102 7.14 7.88 -5.20
CA ARG A 102 5.96 8.37 -5.93
C ARG A 102 6.37 9.09 -7.21
N GLY A 103 7.37 9.96 -7.16
CA GLY A 103 7.92 10.66 -8.31
C GLY A 103 8.43 9.70 -9.38
N LEU A 104 9.27 8.74 -8.99
CA LEU A 104 9.81 7.71 -9.89
C LEU A 104 8.72 6.84 -10.53
N ILE A 105 7.67 6.47 -9.77
CA ILE A 105 6.54 5.72 -10.32
C ILE A 105 5.72 6.59 -11.29
N ALA A 106 5.54 7.87 -11.00
CA ALA A 106 4.84 8.80 -11.88
C ALA A 106 5.60 8.99 -13.20
N ALA A 107 6.91 9.25 -13.13
CA ALA A 107 7.78 9.34 -14.31
C ALA A 107 7.73 8.05 -15.14
N LYS A 108 7.83 6.88 -14.49
CA LYS A 108 7.69 5.58 -15.18
C LYS A 108 6.35 5.43 -15.89
N ARG A 109 5.26 5.83 -15.23
CA ARG A 109 3.91 5.71 -15.80
C ARG A 109 3.70 6.67 -16.97
N ASN A 110 4.33 7.83 -16.92
CA ASN A 110 4.22 8.87 -17.94
C ASN A 110 5.23 8.67 -19.09
N GLY A 111 6.09 7.66 -19.00
CA GLY A 111 7.11 7.39 -20.02
C GLY A 111 8.31 8.34 -19.97
N THR A 112 8.43 9.13 -18.91
CA THR A 112 9.47 10.17 -18.75
C THR A 112 10.59 9.76 -17.79
N ILE A 113 10.70 8.47 -17.45
CA ILE A 113 11.74 7.96 -16.56
C ILE A 113 13.09 7.89 -17.29
N THR A 114 14.14 8.42 -16.65
CA THR A 114 15.51 8.30 -17.17
C THR A 114 16.15 6.96 -16.79
N PRO A 115 17.24 6.53 -17.45
CA PRO A 115 17.96 5.31 -17.06
C PRO A 115 18.43 5.32 -15.59
N GLU A 116 18.96 6.45 -15.12
CA GLU A 116 19.41 6.63 -13.73
C GLU A 116 18.24 6.50 -12.73
N GLN A 117 17.11 7.15 -13.01
CA GLN A 117 15.89 7.01 -12.22
C GLN A 117 15.35 5.59 -12.21
N GLN A 118 15.54 4.84 -13.31
CA GLN A 118 15.16 3.44 -13.38
C GLN A 118 16.04 2.56 -12.49
N GLU A 119 17.34 2.83 -12.41
CA GLU A 119 18.24 2.16 -11.47
C GLU A 119 17.92 2.50 -10.02
N GLU A 120 17.67 3.77 -9.72
CA GLU A 120 17.25 4.22 -8.39
C GLU A 120 15.95 3.51 -7.96
N LEU A 121 14.98 3.42 -8.87
CA LEU A 121 13.75 2.67 -8.63
C LEU A 121 13.99 1.17 -8.38
N ARG A 122 15.02 0.55 -9.00
CA ARG A 122 15.41 -0.84 -8.72
C ARG A 122 16.00 -0.96 -7.31
N ARG A 123 16.93 -0.09 -6.94
CA ARG A 123 17.55 -0.05 -5.59
C ARG A 123 16.50 0.15 -4.48
N ILE A 124 15.55 1.05 -4.68
CA ILE A 124 14.44 1.26 -3.73
C ILE A 124 13.58 -0.01 -3.59
N ARG A 125 13.36 -0.76 -4.67
CA ARG A 125 12.60 -2.01 -4.63
C ARG A 125 13.36 -3.13 -3.93
N GLU A 126 14.66 -3.22 -4.14
CA GLU A 126 15.52 -4.21 -3.48
C GLU A 126 15.57 -3.97 -1.97
N SER A 127 15.89 -2.75 -1.55
CA SER A 127 15.83 -2.38 -0.12
C SER A 127 14.45 -2.57 0.50
N ALA A 128 13.36 -2.36 -0.27
CA ALA A 128 12.01 -2.66 0.21
C ALA A 128 11.75 -4.17 0.36
N ARG A 129 12.35 -5.03 -0.48
CA ARG A 129 12.26 -6.49 -0.36
C ARG A 129 13.01 -7.00 0.86
N GLU A 130 14.22 -6.51 1.09
CA GLU A 130 15.04 -6.88 2.25
C GLU A 130 14.33 -6.48 3.56
N ARG A 131 13.80 -5.25 3.63
CA ARG A 131 12.96 -4.83 4.76
C ARG A 131 11.74 -5.72 4.95
N ALA A 132 11.06 -6.10 3.88
CA ALA A 132 9.91 -6.99 3.96
C ALA A 132 10.29 -8.40 4.47
N GLN A 133 11.45 -8.93 4.08
CA GLN A 133 11.97 -10.19 4.60
C GLN A 133 12.32 -10.08 6.09
N SER A 134 12.98 -9.00 6.50
CA SER A 134 13.29 -8.74 7.91
C SER A 134 12.02 -8.67 8.77
N ILE A 135 11.03 -7.87 8.35
CA ILE A 135 9.70 -7.79 9.00
C ILE A 135 9.07 -9.19 9.09
N HIS A 136 9.08 -9.95 7.99
CA HIS A 136 8.48 -11.29 7.97
C HIS A 136 9.16 -12.24 8.97
N THR A 137 10.49 -12.23 9.05
CA THR A 137 11.26 -13.04 10.02
C THR A 137 10.93 -12.65 11.46
N GLN A 138 10.91 -11.35 11.77
CA GLN A 138 10.57 -10.86 13.11
C GLN A 138 9.14 -11.23 13.52
N ILE A 139 8.18 -11.09 12.61
CA ILE A 139 6.79 -11.48 12.89
C ILE A 139 6.69 -13.00 13.07
N ARG A 140 7.37 -13.81 12.24
CA ARG A 140 7.34 -15.27 12.38
C ARG A 140 7.90 -15.76 13.73
N ALA A 141 8.81 -15.01 14.33
CA ALA A 141 9.36 -15.33 15.66
C ALA A 141 8.36 -15.09 16.81
N ILE A 142 7.36 -14.22 16.62
CA ILE A 142 6.33 -13.89 17.62
C ILE A 142 5.13 -14.86 17.56
N LEU A 143 4.95 -15.55 16.44
CA LEU A 143 3.83 -16.46 16.23
C LEU A 143 4.05 -17.82 16.87
N THR A 144 2.97 -18.42 17.36
CA THR A 144 2.98 -19.81 17.85
C THR A 144 3.19 -20.80 16.69
N GLU A 145 3.54 -22.04 17.01
CA GLU A 145 3.68 -23.10 16.00
C GLU A 145 2.37 -23.35 15.24
N GLU A 146 1.25 -23.40 15.95
CA GLU A 146 -0.08 -23.57 15.35
C GLU A 146 -0.43 -22.42 14.40
N GLN A 147 -0.20 -21.17 14.81
CA GLN A 147 -0.42 -20.00 13.97
C GLN A 147 0.47 -20.03 12.71
N ARG A 148 1.73 -20.48 12.83
CA ARG A 148 2.65 -20.65 11.70
C ARG A 148 2.16 -21.72 10.73
N ALA A 149 1.69 -22.86 11.24
CA ALA A 149 1.14 -23.94 10.43
C ALA A 149 -0.11 -23.48 9.66
N GLU A 150 -1.01 -22.73 10.32
CA GLU A 150 -2.20 -22.19 9.69
C GLU A 150 -1.87 -21.20 8.55
N ILE A 151 -0.87 -20.33 8.73
CA ILE A 151 -0.41 -19.41 7.69
C ILE A 151 0.12 -20.18 6.47
N GLU A 152 0.94 -21.22 6.66
CA GLU A 152 1.47 -22.01 5.54
C GLU A 152 0.35 -22.76 4.80
N ARG A 153 -0.66 -23.31 5.52
CA ARG A 153 -1.84 -23.91 4.89
C ARG A 153 -2.58 -22.90 4.00
N ARG A 154 -2.92 -21.73 4.54
CA ARG A 154 -3.62 -20.67 3.80
C ARG A 154 -2.82 -20.16 2.61
N LYS A 155 -1.49 -20.14 2.71
CA LYS A 155 -0.60 -19.77 1.61
C LYS A 155 -0.63 -20.80 0.49
N GLN A 156 -0.71 -22.10 0.80
CA GLN A 156 -0.89 -23.15 -0.20
C GLN A 156 -2.23 -23.01 -0.92
N GLU A 157 -3.33 -22.88 -0.16
CA GLU A 157 -4.68 -22.63 -0.71
C GLU A 157 -4.71 -21.38 -1.60
N MET A 158 -4.05 -20.30 -1.18
CA MET A 158 -3.95 -19.07 -1.96
C MET A 158 -3.16 -19.29 -3.27
N ARG A 159 -2.07 -20.06 -3.23
CA ARG A 159 -1.28 -20.41 -4.42
C ARG A 159 -2.11 -21.24 -5.40
N GLU A 160 -2.86 -22.21 -4.92
CA GLU A 160 -3.78 -23.00 -5.76
C GLU A 160 -4.87 -22.14 -6.38
N ARG A 161 -5.50 -21.27 -5.58
CA ARG A 161 -6.47 -20.30 -6.08
C ARG A 161 -5.87 -19.37 -7.13
N MET A 162 -4.61 -18.96 -6.98
CA MET A 162 -3.91 -18.15 -7.97
C MET A 162 -3.62 -18.94 -9.25
N LYS A 163 -3.18 -20.20 -9.16
CA LYS A 163 -2.99 -21.08 -10.32
C LYS A 163 -4.31 -21.29 -11.09
N ASN A 164 -5.40 -21.55 -10.38
CA ASN A 164 -6.72 -21.72 -10.99
C ASN A 164 -7.21 -20.43 -11.68
N ARG A 165 -6.87 -19.26 -11.13
CA ARG A 165 -7.12 -17.97 -11.79
C ARG A 165 -6.24 -17.73 -13.01
N GLN A 166 -4.98 -18.16 -12.96
CA GLN A 166 -4.05 -18.05 -14.08
C GLN A 166 -4.48 -18.92 -15.26
N ASN A 167 -5.07 -20.08 -14.97
CA ASN A 167 -5.56 -21.06 -15.95
C ASN A 167 -7.05 -20.87 -16.31
N GLY A 168 -7.73 -19.87 -15.74
CA GLY A 168 -9.16 -19.65 -15.95
C GLY A 168 -9.51 -19.03 -17.32
N PRO A 169 -10.74 -19.25 -17.83
CA PRO A 169 -11.18 -18.84 -19.18
C PRO A 169 -11.23 -17.31 -19.39
N PHE A 170 -11.06 -16.52 -18.34
CA PHE A 170 -11.03 -15.05 -18.41
C PHE A 170 -9.74 -14.47 -19.00
N ARG A 171 -8.72 -15.29 -19.29
CA ARG A 171 -7.52 -14.83 -20.02
C ARG A 171 -7.70 -14.82 -21.54
N GLY A 172 -8.60 -15.63 -22.10
CA GLY A 172 -8.83 -15.75 -23.55
C GLY A 172 -9.80 -14.73 -24.14
N LYS A 173 -10.69 -14.11 -23.34
CA LYS A 173 -11.69 -13.15 -23.84
C LYS A 173 -11.23 -11.69 -23.77
N ARG A 174 -9.95 -11.41 -23.98
CA ARG A 174 -9.45 -10.03 -24.08
C ARG A 174 -8.87 -9.82 -25.47
N MET A 175 -9.69 -9.24 -26.35
CA MET A 175 -9.37 -8.67 -27.66
C MET A 175 -9.46 -9.58 -28.89
N GLU A 176 -10.64 -10.13 -29.17
CA GLU A 176 -11.15 -9.98 -30.54
C GLU A 176 -11.88 -8.64 -30.56
N LYS A 177 -11.24 -7.61 -31.13
CA LYS A 177 -11.98 -6.40 -31.50
C LYS A 177 -12.89 -6.82 -32.65
N PRO A 178 -14.22 -6.61 -32.59
CA PRO A 178 -15.05 -6.83 -33.76
C PRO A 178 -14.53 -5.92 -34.87
N ASP A 179 -14.16 -6.51 -36.01
CA ASP A 179 -13.79 -5.76 -37.20
C ASP A 179 -14.93 -4.80 -37.53
N LYS A 180 -14.60 -3.50 -37.57
CA LYS A 180 -15.56 -2.49 -37.99
C LYS A 180 -15.90 -2.79 -39.46
N PRO A 181 -17.19 -2.83 -39.85
CA PRO A 181 -17.54 -3.00 -41.25
C PRO A 181 -16.95 -1.84 -42.04
N VAL A 182 -16.14 -2.18 -43.05
CA VAL A 182 -15.67 -1.24 -44.06
C VAL A 182 -16.89 -0.81 -44.86
N VAL A 183 -17.39 0.40 -44.62
CA VAL A 183 -18.38 1.02 -45.48
C VAL A 183 -17.61 1.57 -46.67
N ASN A 184 -17.69 0.87 -47.80
CA ASN A 184 -17.24 1.41 -49.09
C ASN A 184 -18.27 2.45 -49.54
N ASN A 185 -17.82 3.68 -49.76
CA ASN A 185 -18.54 4.71 -50.52
C ASN A 185 -18.15 4.63 -51.99
#